data_AF-A0A662H6J1-F1
#
_entry.id   AF-A0A662H6J1-F1
#
_cell.length_a   1.000
_cell.length_b   1.000
_cell.length_c   1.000
_cell.angle_alpha   90.00
_cell.angle_beta   90.00
_cell.angle_gamma   90.00
#
_symmetry.space_group_name_H-M   'P 1'
#
loop_
_entity.id
_entity.type
_entity.pdbx_description
1 polymer ?
#
loop_
_entity_poly.entity_id
_entity_poly.type
_entity_poly.pdbx_seq_one_letter_code
_entity_poly.pdbx_strand_id
1 'polypeptide(L)'
;MPGVRRFREMREKYELKYDGANVTTRITAVKEIMDARYEAASSPIVNVVETVRSILETNGVPAGLHGPYYAFAQELAKLMFSHSSTTLDLLVAGKKSYYITAHGLDATILDKIILAVLGAVPPY
;
A
#
# COMPACT_ATOMS: atom_id res chain seq x y z
N MET A 1 23.71 10.80 21.87
CA MET A 1 22.52 11.68 21.91
C MET A 1 21.84 11.50 23.26
N PRO A 2 21.84 12.53 24.13
CA PRO A 2 20.93 12.57 25.27
C PRO A 2 19.50 12.57 24.73
N GLY A 3 18.63 11.65 25.16
CA GLY A 3 17.20 11.65 24.81
C GLY A 3 16.68 10.47 23.95
N VAL A 4 17.52 9.53 23.52
CA VAL A 4 17.02 8.30 22.87
C VAL A 4 16.53 7.33 23.94
N ARG A 5 15.23 7.00 23.90
CA ARG A 5 14.62 6.08 24.87
C ARG A 5 15.23 4.70 24.75
N ARG A 6 15.66 4.13 25.88
CA ARG A 6 16.18 2.77 25.91
C ARG A 6 15.04 1.75 25.84
N PHE A 7 15.34 0.51 25.45
CA PHE A 7 14.35 -0.57 25.37
C PHE A 7 13.47 -0.68 26.63
N ARG A 8 14.08 -0.60 27.81
CA ARG A 8 13.36 -0.64 29.10
C ARG A 8 12.27 0.44 29.18
N GLU A 9 12.61 1.68 28.84
CA GLU A 9 11.68 2.82 28.89
C GLU A 9 10.57 2.70 27.83
N MET A 10 10.88 2.10 26.67
CA MET A 10 9.89 1.81 25.63
C MET A 10 8.91 0.71 26.08
N ARG A 11 9.43 -0.35 26.71
CA ARG A 11 8.62 -1.45 27.24
C ARG A 11 7.72 -0.99 28.37
N GLU A 12 8.26 -0.26 29.34
CA GLU A 12 7.49 0.30 30.46
C GLU A 12 6.34 1.18 29.95
N LYS A 13 6.60 2.05 28.97
CA LYS A 13 5.56 2.84 28.32
C LYS A 13 4.54 1.98 27.56
N TYR A 14 4.97 0.89 26.92
CA TYR A 14 4.06 -0.01 26.20
C TYR A 14 3.07 -0.69 27.17
N GLU A 15 3.57 -1.22 28.30
CA GLU A 15 2.76 -1.85 29.34
C GLU A 15 1.74 -0.85 29.93
N LEU A 16 2.18 0.38 30.25
CA LEU A 16 1.29 1.43 30.77
C LEU A 16 0.19 1.89 29.80
N LYS A 17 0.38 1.74 28.49
CA LYS A 17 -0.62 2.13 27.49
C LYS A 17 -1.77 1.12 27.37
N TYR A 18 -1.56 -0.12 27.80
CA TYR A 18 -2.52 -1.20 27.60
C TYR A 18 -3.50 -1.29 28.78
N ASP A 19 -4.36 -0.28 28.89
CA ASP A 19 -5.48 -0.26 29.85
C ASP A 19 -6.80 -0.50 29.10
N GLY A 20 -7.45 -1.64 29.36
CA GLY A 20 -8.66 -2.06 28.67
C GLY A 20 -9.81 -1.06 28.76
N ALA A 21 -9.99 -0.40 29.92
CA ALA A 21 -11.08 0.56 30.10
C ALA A 21 -10.89 1.81 29.23
N ASN A 22 -9.67 2.34 29.22
CA ASN A 22 -9.30 3.48 28.39
C ASN A 22 -9.33 3.14 26.89
N VAL A 23 -8.87 1.94 26.51
CA VAL A 23 -8.91 1.48 25.11
C VAL A 23 -10.35 1.39 24.61
N THR A 24 -11.25 0.74 25.36
CA THR A 24 -12.67 0.63 25.00
C THR A 24 -13.30 2.01 24.84
N THR A 25 -13.13 2.89 25.84
CA THR A 25 -13.69 4.24 25.81
C THR A 25 -13.26 5.02 24.56
N ARG A 26 -11.96 4.95 24.21
CA ARG A 26 -11.40 5.66 23.06
C ARG A 26 -11.91 5.11 21.73
N ILE A 27 -11.98 3.78 21.57
CA ILE A 27 -12.46 3.15 20.33
C ILE A 27 -13.95 3.44 20.12
N THR A 28 -14.78 3.30 21.17
CA THR A 28 -16.21 3.58 21.09
C THR A 28 -16.48 5.04 20.70
N ALA A 29 -15.72 5.99 21.26
CA ALA A 29 -15.88 7.41 20.96
C ALA A 29 -15.59 7.80 19.49
N VAL A 30 -14.81 6.99 18.75
CA VAL A 30 -14.45 7.28 17.36
C VAL A 30 -14.99 6.26 16.35
N LYS A 31 -15.89 5.36 16.77
CA LYS A 31 -16.36 4.24 15.94
C LYS A 31 -16.92 4.70 14.60
N GLU A 32 -17.77 5.72 14.59
CA GLU A 32 -18.35 6.27 13.35
C GLU A 32 -17.26 6.82 12.40
N ILE A 33 -16.26 7.52 12.94
CA ILE A 33 -15.14 8.04 12.15
C ILE A 33 -14.28 6.88 11.61
N MET A 34 -14.08 5.82 12.40
CA MET A 34 -13.35 4.64 11.96
C MET A 34 -14.04 3.96 10.79
N ASP A 35 -15.36 3.78 10.87
CA ASP A 35 -16.15 3.13 9.82
C ASP A 35 -16.12 3.94 8.52
N ALA A 36 -16.42 5.24 8.60
CA ALA A 36 -16.40 6.12 7.44
C ALA A 36 -15.02 6.15 6.75
N ARG A 37 -13.94 6.16 7.54
CA ARG A 37 -12.57 6.13 6.99
C ARG A 37 -12.22 4.78 6.39
N TYR A 38 -12.66 3.68 7.00
CA TYR A 38 -12.44 2.34 6.47
C TYR A 38 -13.11 2.18 5.10
N GLU A 39 -14.37 2.59 4.97
CA GLU A 39 -15.10 2.52 3.71
C GLU A 39 -14.42 3.37 2.61
N ALA A 40 -14.10 4.63 2.95
CA ALA A 40 -13.45 5.55 2.02
C ALA A 40 -12.05 5.06 1.57
N ALA A 41 -11.29 4.42 2.45
CA ALA A 41 -9.94 3.96 2.15
C ALA A 41 -9.90 2.57 1.48
N SER A 42 -10.86 1.69 1.78
CA SER A 42 -10.85 0.31 1.26
C SER A 42 -11.34 0.22 -0.18
N SER A 43 -12.35 1.00 -0.54
CA SER A 43 -12.95 0.97 -1.88
C SER A 43 -11.92 1.22 -3.01
N PRO A 44 -11.07 2.26 -2.95
CA PRO A 44 -10.04 2.48 -3.98
C PRO A 44 -9.07 1.32 -4.13
N ILE A 45 -8.69 0.66 -3.03
CA ILE A 45 -7.76 -0.48 -3.06
C ILE A 45 -8.39 -1.71 -3.70
N VAL A 46 -9.67 -1.99 -3.40
CA VAL A 46 -10.40 -3.09 -4.04
C VAL A 46 -10.51 -2.86 -5.55
N ASN A 47 -10.87 -1.64 -5.98
CA ASN A 47 -10.97 -1.28 -7.39
C ASN A 47 -9.64 -1.47 -8.14
N VAL A 48 -8.51 -1.11 -7.51
CA VAL A 48 -7.17 -1.34 -8.06
C VAL A 48 -6.91 -2.84 -8.24
N VAL A 49 -7.22 -3.67 -7.25
CA VAL A 49 -7.02 -5.13 -7.34
C VAL A 49 -7.88 -5.75 -8.44
N GLU A 50 -9.15 -5.34 -8.57
CA GLU A 50 -10.05 -5.86 -9.61
C GLU A 50 -9.60 -5.44 -11.02
N THR A 51 -9.15 -4.20 -11.16
CA THR A 51 -8.59 -3.70 -12.43
C THR A 51 -7.36 -4.50 -12.83
N VAL A 52 -6.44 -4.73 -11.88
CA VAL A 52 -5.24 -5.52 -12.12
C VAL A 52 -5.57 -6.98 -12.40
N ARG A 53 -6.57 -7.57 -11.72
CA ARG A 53 -7.02 -8.93 -12.01
C ARG A 53 -7.43 -9.06 -13.47
N SER A 54 -8.25 -8.13 -13.98
CA SER A 54 -8.66 -8.11 -15.38
C SER A 54 -7.48 -8.01 -16.35
N ILE A 55 -6.49 -7.16 -16.03
CA ILE A 55 -5.24 -7.07 -16.81
C ILE A 55 -4.52 -8.43 -16.82
N LEU A 56 -4.31 -9.05 -15.66
CA LEU A 56 -3.57 -10.30 -15.55
C LEU A 56 -4.26 -11.45 -16.29
N GLU A 57 -5.58 -11.59 -16.11
CA GLU A 57 -6.38 -12.62 -16.78
C GLU A 57 -6.37 -12.44 -18.30
N THR A 58 -6.52 -11.20 -18.79
CA THR A 58 -6.48 -10.88 -20.22
C THR A 58 -5.10 -11.16 -20.84
N ASN A 59 -4.02 -11.04 -20.06
CA ASN A 59 -2.66 -11.35 -20.51
C ASN A 59 -2.24 -12.79 -20.23
N GLY A 60 -3.17 -13.66 -19.79
CA GLY A 60 -2.91 -15.08 -19.59
C GLY A 60 -1.98 -15.39 -18.41
N VAL A 61 -1.85 -14.47 -17.45
CA VAL A 61 -1.07 -14.74 -16.24
C VAL A 61 -1.79 -15.81 -15.41
N PRO A 62 -1.11 -16.87 -14.98
CA PRO A 62 -1.72 -17.86 -14.09
C PRO A 62 -2.13 -17.24 -12.76
N ALA A 63 -3.34 -17.56 -12.28
CA ALA A 63 -3.89 -17.02 -11.04
C ALA A 63 -2.96 -17.17 -9.81
N GLY A 64 -2.19 -18.26 -9.74
CA GLY A 64 -1.19 -18.51 -8.68
C GLY A 64 -0.04 -17.50 -8.65
N LEU A 65 0.18 -16.75 -9.73
CA LEU A 65 1.21 -15.72 -9.86
C LEU A 65 0.66 -14.29 -9.71
N HIS A 66 -0.64 -14.11 -9.44
CA HIS A 66 -1.22 -12.77 -9.36
C HIS A 66 -0.80 -11.99 -8.11
N GLY A 67 -0.49 -12.69 -7.00
CA GLY A 67 -0.19 -12.08 -5.71
C GLY A 67 0.86 -10.96 -5.77
N PRO A 68 2.06 -11.21 -6.33
CA PRO A 68 3.08 -10.17 -6.49
C PRO A 68 2.64 -8.96 -7.32
N TYR A 69 1.82 -9.15 -8.36
CA TYR A 69 1.29 -8.04 -9.17
C TYR A 69 0.27 -7.21 -8.39
N TYR A 70 -0.58 -7.84 -7.57
CA TYR A 70 -1.48 -7.11 -6.66
C TYR A 70 -0.70 -6.31 -5.62
N ALA A 71 0.37 -6.89 -5.06
CA ALA A 71 1.23 -6.18 -4.10
C ALA A 71 1.87 -4.94 -4.75
N PHE A 72 2.38 -5.07 -5.97
CA PHE A 72 2.90 -3.94 -6.73
C PHE A 72 1.84 -2.84 -6.92
N ALA A 73 0.63 -3.21 -7.36
CA ALA A 73 -0.46 -2.26 -7.59
C ALA A 73 -0.91 -1.52 -6.32
N GLN A 74 -0.97 -2.22 -5.19
CA GLN A 74 -1.29 -1.61 -3.89
C GLN A 74 -0.19 -0.64 -3.43
N GLU A 75 1.08 -0.96 -3.70
CA GLU A 75 2.17 -0.02 -3.43
C GLU A 75 2.09 1.22 -4.33
N LEU A 76 1.71 1.10 -5.60
CA LEU A 76 1.45 2.25 -6.47
C LEU A 76 0.33 3.14 -5.91
N ALA A 77 -0.78 2.54 -5.49
CA ALA A 77 -1.90 3.27 -4.89
C ALA A 77 -1.47 4.02 -3.62
N LYS A 78 -0.65 3.39 -2.76
CA LYS A 78 -0.06 4.03 -1.58
C LYS A 78 0.85 5.21 -1.94
N LEU A 79 1.69 5.06 -2.95
CA LEU A 79 2.60 6.11 -3.41
C LEU A 79 1.82 7.31 -3.94
N MET A 80 0.80 7.06 -4.77
CA MET A 80 -0.09 8.11 -5.32
C MET A 80 -0.84 8.87 -4.21
N PHE A 81 -1.16 8.21 -3.10
CA PHE A 81 -1.79 8.90 -1.96
C PHE A 81 -0.85 9.89 -1.25
N SER A 82 0.46 9.63 -1.29
CA SER A 82 1.45 10.36 -0.48
C SER A 82 2.33 11.31 -1.30
N HIS A 83 2.40 11.12 -2.62
CA HIS A 83 3.34 11.77 -3.51
C HIS A 83 2.70 12.13 -4.84
N SER A 84 3.25 13.13 -5.50
CA SER A 84 2.82 13.59 -6.83
C SER A 84 4.01 13.96 -7.70
N SER A 85 3.76 14.11 -9.00
CA SER A 85 4.71 14.62 -10.00
C SER A 85 6.03 13.84 -10.00
N THR A 86 7.16 14.53 -10.16
CA THR A 86 8.50 13.94 -10.29
C THR A 86 8.88 13.01 -9.14
N THR A 87 8.39 13.27 -7.92
CA THR A 87 8.63 12.39 -6.78
C THR A 87 7.89 11.07 -6.94
N LEU A 88 6.64 11.12 -7.39
CA LEU A 88 5.87 9.92 -7.68
C LEU A 88 6.52 9.11 -8.80
N ASP A 89 6.94 9.77 -9.89
CA ASP A 89 7.57 9.14 -11.04
C ASP A 89 8.83 8.35 -10.64
N LEU A 90 9.72 8.96 -9.85
CA LEU A 90 10.94 8.33 -9.35
C LEU A 90 10.64 7.11 -8.47
N LEU A 91 9.66 7.22 -7.57
CA LEU A 91 9.30 6.13 -6.66
C LEU A 91 8.66 4.96 -7.43
N VAL A 92 7.81 5.25 -8.41
CA VAL A 92 7.19 4.25 -9.29
C VAL A 92 8.25 3.51 -10.11
N ALA A 93 9.23 4.23 -10.68
CA ALA A 93 10.34 3.62 -11.41
C ALA A 93 11.17 2.69 -10.52
N GLY A 94 11.48 3.13 -9.29
CA GLY A 94 12.18 2.31 -8.30
C GLY A 94 11.39 1.04 -7.93
N LYS A 95 10.08 1.17 -7.72
CA LYS A 95 9.22 0.01 -7.44
C LYS A 95 9.12 -0.94 -8.61
N LYS A 96 8.93 -0.46 -9.83
CA LYS A 96 8.92 -1.30 -11.04
C LYS A 96 10.21 -2.12 -11.13
N SER A 97 11.37 -1.47 -10.99
CA SER A 97 12.68 -2.14 -11.00
C SER A 97 12.80 -3.21 -9.92
N TYR A 98 12.35 -2.92 -8.70
CA TYR A 98 12.34 -3.89 -7.59
C TYR A 98 11.51 -5.13 -7.91
N TYR A 99 10.29 -4.98 -8.45
CA TYR A 99 9.44 -6.15 -8.76
C TYR A 99 9.92 -6.96 -9.97
N ILE A 100 10.56 -6.32 -10.95
CA ILE A 100 11.22 -7.05 -12.04
C ILE A 100 12.37 -7.88 -11.48
N THR A 101 13.24 -7.28 -10.68
CA THR A 101 14.49 -7.91 -10.23
C THR A 101 14.30 -8.92 -9.10
N ALA A 102 13.52 -8.59 -8.08
CA ALA A 102 13.34 -9.43 -6.90
C ALA A 102 12.24 -10.48 -7.07
N HIS A 103 11.24 -10.21 -7.91
CA HIS A 103 10.06 -11.07 -8.08
C HIS A 103 9.92 -11.65 -9.49
N GLY A 104 10.78 -11.28 -10.44
CA GLY A 104 10.77 -11.82 -11.80
C GLY A 104 9.51 -11.47 -12.59
N LEU A 105 8.86 -10.35 -12.26
CA LEU A 105 7.61 -9.96 -12.91
C LEU A 105 7.85 -9.38 -14.31
N ASP A 106 6.88 -9.60 -15.21
CA ASP A 106 6.94 -9.11 -16.58
C ASP A 106 6.81 -7.58 -16.61
N ALA A 107 7.87 -6.92 -17.10
CA ALA A 107 7.95 -5.47 -17.16
C ALA A 107 6.79 -4.85 -17.98
N THR A 108 6.32 -5.52 -19.02
CA THR A 108 5.24 -5.02 -19.89
C THR A 108 3.88 -5.07 -19.19
N ILE A 109 3.66 -6.07 -18.34
CA ILE A 109 2.45 -6.17 -17.52
C ILE A 109 2.49 -5.12 -16.41
N LEU A 110 3.66 -4.91 -15.80
CA LEU A 110 3.84 -3.84 -14.82
C LEU A 110 3.54 -2.46 -15.42
N ASP A 111 3.93 -2.20 -16.67
CA ASP A 111 3.58 -0.94 -17.37
C ASP A 111 2.08 -0.77 -17.58
N LYS A 112 1.36 -1.85 -17.95
CA LYS A 112 -0.10 -1.83 -18.05
C LYS A 112 -0.75 -1.51 -16.71
N ILE A 113 -0.23 -2.07 -15.62
CA ILE A 113 -0.69 -1.81 -14.26
C ILE A 113 -0.41 -0.34 -13.87
N ILE A 114 0.79 0.18 -14.14
CA ILE A 114 1.14 1.58 -13.87
C ILE A 114 0.17 2.51 -14.60
N LEU A 115 -0.05 2.28 -15.90
CA LEU A 115 -0.97 3.09 -16.69
C LEU A 115 -2.40 3.03 -16.12
N ALA A 116 -2.89 1.85 -15.75
CA ALA A 116 -4.24 1.69 -15.23
C ALA A 116 -4.44 2.33 -13.85
N VAL A 117 -3.41 2.35 -13.00
CA VAL A 117 -3.50 2.91 -11.64
C VAL A 117 -3.21 4.40 -11.60
N LEU A 118 -2.23 4.90 -12.37
CA LEU A 118 -1.81 6.30 -12.37
C LEU A 118 -2.47 7.14 -13.48
N GLY A 119 -3.03 6.51 -14.51
CA GLY A 119 -3.55 7.19 -15.71
C GLY A 119 -2.46 7.62 -16.71
N ALA A 120 -1.19 7.47 -16.36
CA ALA A 120 -0.04 7.73 -17.23
C ALA A 120 1.15 6.84 -16.82
N VAL A 121 2.01 6.53 -17.80
CA VAL A 121 3.31 5.87 -17.54
C VAL A 121 4.37 6.95 -17.39
N PRO A 122 5.11 7.00 -16.26
CA PRO A 122 6.19 7.97 -16.08
C PRO A 122 7.24 7.88 -17.19
N PRO A 123 7.78 9.01 -17.69
CA PRO A 123 8.91 9.01 -18.58
C PRO A 123 10.14 8.52 -17.81
N TYR A 124 10.68 7.36 -18.19
CA TYR A 124 11.87 6.75 -17.59
C TYR A 124 13.15 7.30 -18.21
#